data_AF-A0A0F9XII1-F1
#
_entry.id   AF-A0A0F9XII1-F1
#
_cell.length_a   1.000
_cell.length_b   1.000
_cell.length_c   1.000
_cell.angle_alpha   90.00
_cell.angle_beta   90.00
_cell.angle_gamma   90.00
#
_symmetry.space_group_name_H-M   'P 1'
#
loop_
_entity.id
_entity.type
_entity.pdbx_description
1 polymer ?
#
loop_
_entity_poly.entity_id
_entity_poly.type
_entity_poly.pdbx_seq_one_letter_code
_entity_poly.pdbx_strand_id
1 'polypeptide(L)'
;MNHSSPPQLIIVASNDNETLDLVPRRDLSASLPESFITNYVHWYNHQSGIVEFRPVESAWCSSDSSWFLEDTGSERVLKRPGQTLICPTSPATNHICRTLRSLEEETHIHLILDNGTSMLNIHLPRLQLDFSIEQGSSRVHCRQFRGMYVDKVQQIGTLVGFQSKLTLRDSNNKRMILVPDGNVHYSGIPGHVQVGVVYGSSTMAACRVSFA
;
A
#
# COMPACT_ATOMS: atom_id res chain seq x y z
N MET A 1 -6.67 -5.08 -40.97
CA MET A 1 -5.60 -5.88 -40.32
C MET A 1 -6.20 -6.50 -39.08
N ASN A 2 -6.41 -7.82 -39.08
CA ASN A 2 -6.94 -8.53 -37.92
C ASN A 2 -5.85 -8.59 -36.85
N HIS A 3 -6.03 -7.87 -35.75
CA HIS A 3 -5.28 -8.14 -34.53
C HIS A 3 -5.89 -9.39 -33.88
N SER A 4 -5.47 -10.57 -34.33
CA SER A 4 -5.66 -11.79 -33.56
C SER A 4 -4.92 -11.59 -32.24
N SER A 5 -5.65 -11.50 -31.12
CA SER A 5 -5.04 -11.53 -29.80
C SER A 5 -4.12 -12.76 -29.72
N PRO A 6 -2.90 -12.63 -29.17
CA PRO A 6 -1.99 -13.76 -29.05
C PRO A 6 -2.67 -14.90 -28.27
N PRO A 7 -2.34 -16.17 -28.57
CA PRO A 7 -2.92 -17.31 -27.87
C PRO A 7 -2.71 -17.16 -26.36
N GLN A 8 -3.81 -17.14 -25.62
CA GLN A 8 -3.80 -17.05 -24.17
C GLN A 8 -3.55 -18.44 -23.58
N LEU A 9 -2.42 -18.62 -22.91
CA LEU A 9 -2.17 -19.81 -22.10
C LEU A 9 -3.11 -19.78 -20.89
N ILE A 10 -3.94 -20.82 -20.76
CA ILE A 10 -4.81 -21.04 -19.61
C ILE A 10 -4.21 -22.22 -18.85
N ILE A 11 -3.92 -22.02 -17.56
CA ILE A 11 -3.47 -23.08 -16.66
C ILE A 11 -4.65 -23.44 -15.77
N VAL A 12 -5.05 -24.71 -15.80
CA VAL A 12 -6.13 -25.25 -14.97
C VAL A 12 -5.51 -26.29 -14.04
N ALA A 13 -5.83 -26.19 -12.76
CA ALA A 13 -5.52 -27.19 -11.74
C ALA A 13 -6.82 -27.81 -11.24
N SER A 14 -6.88 -29.13 -11.15
CA SER A 14 -8.08 -29.84 -10.71
C SER A 14 -7.73 -31.00 -9.79
N ASN A 15 -8.53 -31.20 -8.76
CA ASN A 15 -8.54 -32.40 -7.92
C ASN A 15 -10.00 -32.83 -7.67
N ASP A 16 -10.22 -33.84 -6.84
CA ASP A 16 -11.57 -34.37 -6.56
C ASP A 16 -12.51 -33.35 -5.90
N ASN A 17 -11.98 -32.26 -5.32
CA ASN A 17 -12.72 -31.27 -4.55
C ASN A 17 -12.92 -29.94 -5.30
N GLU A 18 -11.94 -29.50 -6.09
CA GLU A 18 -11.94 -28.18 -6.72
C GLU A 18 -11.34 -28.16 -8.13
N THR A 19 -11.82 -27.21 -8.92
CA THR A 19 -11.25 -26.82 -10.22
C THR A 19 -10.86 -25.35 -10.15
N LEU A 20 -9.58 -25.07 -10.44
CA LEU A 20 -8.96 -23.77 -10.32
C LEU A 20 -8.37 -23.32 -11.66
N ASP A 21 -8.72 -22.11 -12.08
CA ASP A 21 -8.05 -21.46 -13.20
C ASP A 21 -7.04 -20.45 -12.68
N LEU A 22 -5.84 -20.45 -13.27
CA LEU A 22 -4.85 -19.41 -12.99
C LEU A 22 -5.34 -18.11 -13.61
N VAL A 23 -5.53 -17.09 -12.78
CA VAL A 23 -5.85 -15.73 -13.22
C VAL A 23 -4.56 -15.01 -13.60
N PRO A 24 -4.39 -14.58 -14.85
CA PRO A 24 -3.22 -13.80 -15.25
C PRO A 24 -3.15 -12.47 -14.50
N ARG A 25 -1.94 -12.08 -14.08
CA ARG A 25 -1.70 -10.81 -13.37
C ARG A 25 -2.28 -9.57 -14.07
N ARG A 26 -2.25 -9.56 -15.41
CA ARG A 26 -2.78 -8.48 -16.26
C ARG A 26 -4.31 -8.32 -16.20
N ASP A 27 -5.02 -9.37 -15.78
CA ASP A 27 -6.48 -9.40 -15.72
C ASP A 27 -6.99 -8.96 -14.33
N LEU A 28 -6.07 -8.76 -13.37
CA LEU A 28 -6.35 -8.15 -12.08
C LEU A 28 -6.28 -6.62 -12.23
N SER A 29 -7.23 -5.91 -11.63
CA SER A 29 -7.40 -4.47 -11.87
C SER A 29 -6.15 -3.67 -11.48
N ALA A 30 -5.92 -2.56 -12.20
CA ALA A 30 -4.87 -1.59 -11.90
C ALA A 30 -5.04 -0.87 -10.54
N SER A 31 -6.04 -1.24 -9.73
CA SER A 31 -6.33 -0.62 -8.43
C SER A 31 -5.77 -1.38 -7.25
N LEU A 32 -5.22 -2.59 -7.45
CA LEU A 32 -4.58 -3.36 -6.38
C LEU A 32 -3.13 -2.92 -6.18
N PRO A 33 -2.61 -2.92 -4.94
CA PRO A 33 -1.19 -2.68 -4.71
C PRO A 33 -0.32 -3.75 -5.38
N GLU A 34 0.87 -3.35 -5.83
CA GLU A 34 1.79 -4.16 -6.63
C GLU A 34 2.14 -5.49 -5.96
N SER A 35 2.29 -5.50 -4.64
CA SER A 35 2.62 -6.70 -3.87
C SER A 35 1.54 -7.78 -3.95
N PHE A 36 0.26 -7.39 -4.08
CA PHE A 36 -0.85 -8.33 -4.25
C PHE A 36 -0.89 -8.95 -5.65
N ILE A 37 -0.23 -8.32 -6.63
CA ILE A 37 -0.10 -8.81 -7.99
C ILE A 37 1.16 -9.67 -8.16
N THR A 38 2.25 -9.29 -7.49
CA THR A 38 3.58 -9.89 -7.71
C THR A 38 3.91 -11.02 -6.73
N ASN A 39 3.49 -10.92 -5.48
CA ASN A 39 3.83 -11.87 -4.41
C ASN A 39 2.79 -12.99 -4.22
N TYR A 40 1.75 -13.00 -5.06
CA TYR A 40 0.68 -13.99 -5.01
C TYR A 40 0.49 -14.67 -6.36
N VAL A 41 0.03 -15.93 -6.29
CA VAL A 41 -0.59 -16.67 -7.38
C VAL A 41 -2.10 -16.63 -7.17
N HIS A 42 -2.83 -16.35 -8.25
CA HIS A 42 -4.25 -16.04 -8.21
C HIS A 42 -5.04 -17.19 -8.81
N TRP A 43 -5.82 -17.88 -7.98
CA TRP A 43 -6.61 -19.03 -8.39
C TRP A 43 -8.09 -18.70 -8.36
N TYR A 44 -8.73 -18.75 -9.52
CA TYR A 44 -10.18 -18.66 -9.62
C TYR A 44 -10.80 -20.03 -9.39
N ASN A 45 -11.58 -20.19 -8.33
CA ASN A 45 -12.28 -21.43 -8.03
C ASN A 45 -13.65 -21.45 -8.72
N HIS A 46 -13.90 -22.47 -9.55
CA HIS A 46 -15.13 -22.59 -10.34
C HIS A 46 -16.38 -22.86 -9.50
N GLN A 47 -16.21 -23.54 -8.36
CA GLN A 47 -17.32 -23.89 -7.47
C GLN A 47 -17.80 -22.68 -6.66
N SER A 48 -16.87 -21.87 -6.13
CA SER A 48 -17.21 -20.70 -5.31
C SER A 48 -17.34 -19.41 -6.12
N GLY A 49 -16.74 -19.34 -7.31
CA GLY A 49 -16.67 -18.13 -8.12
C GLY A 49 -15.73 -17.05 -7.55
N ILE A 50 -14.85 -17.41 -6.61
CA ILE A 50 -13.96 -16.49 -5.89
C ILE A 50 -12.52 -16.66 -6.38
N VAL A 51 -11.76 -15.55 -6.44
CA VAL A 51 -10.31 -15.61 -6.67
C VAL A 51 -9.57 -15.63 -5.33
N GLU A 52 -8.87 -16.72 -5.04
CA GLU A 52 -7.96 -16.83 -3.91
C GLU A 52 -6.55 -16.34 -4.30
N PHE A 53 -5.97 -15.52 -3.44
CA PHE A 53 -4.59 -15.03 -3.56
C PHE A 53 -3.73 -15.88 -2.63
N ARG A 54 -3.03 -16.85 -3.21
CA ARG A 54 -2.09 -17.74 -2.48
C ARG A 54 -0.66 -17.18 -2.58
N PRO A 55 0.09 -17.04 -1.48
CA PRO A 55 1.49 -16.60 -1.55
C PRO A 55 2.30 -17.46 -2.52
N VAL A 56 3.25 -16.85 -3.25
CA VAL A 56 4.06 -17.57 -4.25
C VAL A 56 4.80 -18.77 -3.63
N GLU A 57 5.25 -18.66 -2.38
CA GLU A 57 5.95 -19.72 -1.65
C GLU A 57 5.05 -20.92 -1.33
N SER A 58 3.74 -20.72 -1.29
CA SER A 58 2.73 -21.73 -0.99
C SER A 58 1.61 -21.74 -2.04
N ALA A 59 1.98 -21.55 -3.32
CA ALA A 59 1.03 -21.29 -4.42
C ALA A 59 -0.04 -22.37 -4.60
N TRP A 60 0.21 -23.59 -4.13
CA TRP A 60 -0.70 -24.74 -4.25
C TRP A 60 -1.50 -25.02 -2.99
N CYS A 61 -1.20 -24.34 -1.88
CA CYS A 61 -1.84 -24.58 -0.59
C CYS A 61 -2.89 -23.50 -0.32
N SER A 62 -4.17 -23.89 -0.27
CA SER A 62 -5.23 -23.00 0.19
C SER A 62 -5.10 -22.71 1.69
N SER A 63 -5.57 -21.55 2.13
CA SER A 63 -5.62 -21.18 3.53
C SER A 63 -6.85 -20.33 3.82
N ASP A 64 -7.51 -20.60 4.95
CA ASP A 64 -8.61 -19.74 5.43
C ASP A 64 -8.12 -18.31 5.74
N SER A 65 -6.81 -18.12 5.91
CA SER A 65 -6.19 -16.82 6.14
C SER A 65 -5.76 -16.07 4.86
N SER A 66 -5.96 -16.68 3.69
CA SER A 66 -5.68 -16.11 2.38
C SER A 66 -6.51 -14.84 2.12
N TRP A 67 -6.08 -14.06 1.12
CA TRP A 67 -6.91 -13.00 0.58
C TRP A 67 -7.82 -13.56 -0.51
N PHE A 68 -9.06 -13.12 -0.52
CA PHE A 68 -10.12 -13.55 -1.42
C PHE A 68 -10.74 -12.33 -2.09
N LEU A 69 -10.77 -12.33 -3.43
CA LEU A 69 -11.43 -11.30 -4.20
C LEU A 69 -12.86 -11.76 -4.50
N GLU A 70 -13.80 -11.11 -3.84
CA GLU A 70 -15.23 -11.35 -4.00
C GLU A 70 -15.83 -10.25 -4.90
N ASP A 71 -16.74 -10.63 -5.79
CA ASP A 71 -17.58 -9.68 -6.51
C ASP A 71 -18.92 -9.57 -5.78
N THR A 72 -19.20 -8.40 -5.19
CA THR A 72 -20.46 -8.15 -4.48
C THR A 72 -21.56 -7.61 -5.40
N GLY A 73 -21.37 -7.64 -6.73
CA GLY A 73 -22.27 -7.11 -7.74
C GLY A 73 -22.20 -5.59 -7.93
N SER A 74 -21.83 -4.85 -6.88
CA SER A 74 -21.57 -3.41 -6.92
C SER A 74 -20.08 -3.08 -6.99
N GLU A 75 -19.24 -3.88 -6.33
CA GLU A 75 -17.80 -3.64 -6.20
C GLU A 75 -17.06 -4.98 -6.10
N ARG A 76 -15.80 -4.98 -6.54
CA ARG A 76 -14.88 -6.10 -6.30
C ARG A 76 -14.06 -5.78 -5.06
N VAL A 77 -14.17 -6.62 -4.04
CA VAL A 77 -13.58 -6.37 -2.71
C VAL A 77 -12.62 -7.48 -2.37
N LEU A 78 -11.39 -7.12 -2.01
CA LEU A 78 -10.38 -8.07 -1.55
C LEU A 78 -10.41 -8.16 -0.02
N LYS A 79 -10.71 -9.34 0.51
CA LYS A 79 -10.91 -9.58 1.95
C LYS A 79 -10.09 -10.75 2.44
N ARG A 80 -9.85 -10.79 3.75
CA ARG A 80 -9.44 -11.98 4.49
C ARG A 80 -10.17 -11.99 5.83
N PRO A 81 -10.10 -13.03 6.67
CA PRO A 81 -10.81 -13.05 7.94
C PRO A 81 -10.55 -11.77 8.77
N GLY A 82 -11.63 -11.04 9.06
CA GLY A 82 -11.60 -9.82 9.85
C GLY A 82 -11.02 -8.58 9.17
N GLN A 83 -10.57 -8.65 7.91
CA GLN A 83 -9.90 -7.53 7.25
C GLN A 83 -10.31 -7.33 5.79
N THR A 84 -10.33 -6.07 5.37
CA THR A 84 -10.70 -5.67 4.01
C THR A 84 -9.63 -4.76 3.42
N LEU A 85 -9.09 -5.08 2.25
CA LEU A 85 -8.21 -4.19 1.50
C LEU A 85 -9.06 -3.11 0.82
N ILE A 86 -8.68 -1.86 1.04
CA ILE A 86 -9.32 -0.68 0.46
C ILE A 86 -8.47 -0.19 -0.70
N CYS A 87 -9.05 -0.15 -1.90
CA CYS A 87 -8.40 0.46 -3.04
C CYS A 87 -8.48 2.00 -2.94
N PRO A 88 -7.46 2.76 -3.35
CA PRO A 88 -7.42 4.22 -3.23
C PRO A 88 -8.27 4.94 -4.29
N THR A 89 -9.55 4.59 -4.42
CA THR A 89 -10.46 5.13 -5.44
C THR A 89 -11.29 6.31 -4.96
N SER A 90 -11.42 6.48 -3.63
CA SER A 90 -12.23 7.55 -3.03
C SER A 90 -11.40 8.80 -2.72
N PRO A 91 -12.00 10.00 -2.59
CA PRO A 91 -11.27 11.22 -2.24
C PRO A 91 -10.49 11.11 -0.91
N ALA A 92 -11.07 10.40 0.07
CA ALA A 92 -10.45 10.21 1.39
C ALA A 92 -9.20 9.32 1.30
N THR A 93 -9.29 8.19 0.62
CA THR A 93 -8.17 7.25 0.44
C THR A 93 -7.05 7.88 -0.42
N ASN A 94 -7.42 8.62 -1.46
CA ASN A 94 -6.50 9.43 -2.25
C ASN A 94 -5.76 10.47 -1.41
N HIS A 95 -6.45 11.14 -0.47
CA HIS A 95 -5.83 12.11 0.41
C HIS A 95 -4.78 11.46 1.34
N ILE A 96 -5.08 10.27 1.84
CA ILE A 96 -4.15 9.48 2.66
C ILE A 96 -2.90 9.13 1.83
N CYS A 97 -3.06 8.55 0.64
CA CYS A 97 -1.92 8.19 -0.22
C CYS A 97 -1.07 9.42 -0.58
N ARG A 98 -1.71 10.56 -0.91
CA ARG A 98 -1.00 11.83 -1.18
C ARG A 98 -0.20 12.33 0.01
N THR A 99 -0.73 12.18 1.23
CA THR A 99 -0.03 12.58 2.45
C THR A 99 1.25 11.77 2.67
N LEU A 100 1.22 10.49 2.31
CA LEU A 100 2.35 9.57 2.46
C LEU A 100 3.24 9.49 1.21
N ARG A 101 2.87 10.19 0.14
CA ARG A 101 3.61 10.21 -1.13
C ARG A 101 5.03 10.74 -0.99
N SER A 102 5.34 11.53 0.04
CA SER A 102 6.73 11.93 0.28
C SER A 102 7.64 10.77 0.69
N LEU A 103 7.07 9.64 1.12
CA LEU A 103 7.83 8.45 1.51
C LEU A 103 7.70 7.34 0.45
N GLU A 104 6.51 7.12 -0.09
CA GLU A 104 6.24 5.92 -0.89
C GLU A 104 5.28 6.16 -2.06
N GLU A 105 5.39 5.34 -3.09
CA GLU A 105 4.47 5.34 -4.22
C GLU A 105 3.11 4.70 -3.88
N GLU A 106 2.02 5.22 -4.43
CA GLU A 106 0.66 4.77 -4.15
C GLU A 106 0.43 3.28 -4.38
N THR A 107 1.03 2.69 -5.42
CA THR A 107 0.96 1.25 -5.71
C THR A 107 1.62 0.37 -4.65
N HIS A 108 2.39 0.96 -3.74
CA HIS A 108 3.07 0.29 -2.64
C HIS A 108 2.51 0.68 -1.26
N ILE A 109 1.40 1.44 -1.23
CA ILE A 109 0.67 1.76 0.00
C ILE A 109 -0.50 0.79 0.14
N HIS A 110 -0.56 0.05 1.24
CA HIS A 110 -1.68 -0.84 1.51
C HIS A 110 -2.62 -0.20 2.53
N LEU A 111 -3.88 -0.03 2.16
CA LEU A 111 -4.93 0.45 3.06
C LEU A 111 -5.78 -0.76 3.48
N ILE A 112 -5.70 -1.18 4.74
CA ILE A 112 -6.39 -2.37 5.26
C ILE A 112 -7.31 -1.94 6.39
N LEU A 113 -8.62 -2.07 6.18
CA LEU A 113 -9.62 -1.88 7.22
C LEU A 113 -9.69 -3.12 8.11
N ASP A 114 -9.53 -2.92 9.41
CA ASP A 114 -9.89 -3.92 10.41
C ASP A 114 -11.40 -3.87 10.65
N ASN A 115 -12.11 -4.96 10.33
CA ASN A 115 -13.56 -5.00 10.40
C ASN A 115 -14.07 -5.07 11.84
N GLY A 116 -13.26 -5.54 12.79
CA GLY A 116 -13.62 -5.64 14.20
C GLY A 116 -13.48 -4.31 14.95
N THR A 117 -12.39 -3.58 14.69
CA THR A 117 -12.12 -2.30 15.37
C THR A 117 -12.49 -1.08 14.53
N SER A 118 -12.87 -1.26 13.26
CA SER A 118 -13.06 -0.17 12.29
C SER A 118 -11.82 0.74 12.12
N MET A 119 -10.63 0.21 12.43
CA MET A 119 -9.37 0.94 12.31
C MET A 119 -8.82 0.78 10.90
N LEU A 120 -8.46 1.89 10.25
CA LEU A 120 -7.77 1.84 8.98
C LEU A 120 -6.26 1.74 9.22
N ASN A 121 -5.68 0.64 8.76
CA ASN A 121 -4.26 0.33 8.86
C ASN A 121 -3.60 0.65 7.53
N ILE A 122 -2.50 1.40 7.57
CA ILE A 122 -1.81 1.86 6.37
C ILE A 122 -0.40 1.29 6.42
N HIS A 123 -0.06 0.39 5.51
CA HIS A 123 1.24 -0.26 5.48
C HIS A 123 2.07 0.28 4.31
N LEU A 124 3.36 0.52 4.57
CA LEU A 124 4.38 0.87 3.59
C LEU A 124 5.46 -0.21 3.65
N PRO A 125 5.24 -1.39 3.04
CA PRO A 125 6.03 -2.58 3.34
C PRO A 125 7.53 -2.43 3.04
N ARG A 126 7.89 -1.75 1.94
CA ARG A 126 9.30 -1.55 1.56
C ARG A 126 10.08 -0.74 2.59
N LEU A 127 9.37 0.16 3.28
CA LEU A 127 9.92 1.05 4.29
C LEU A 127 9.77 0.51 5.72
N GLN A 128 9.08 -0.62 5.89
CA GLN A 128 8.72 -1.18 7.20
C GLN A 128 8.05 -0.14 8.13
N LEU A 129 7.22 0.72 7.52
CA LEU A 129 6.45 1.74 8.23
C LEU A 129 4.98 1.42 8.19
N ASP A 130 4.34 1.62 9.33
CA ASP A 130 2.92 1.40 9.49
C ASP A 130 2.29 2.62 10.14
N PHE A 131 1.11 2.96 9.63
CA PHE A 131 0.27 3.99 10.19
C PHE A 131 -1.11 3.44 10.51
N SER A 132 -1.85 4.17 11.32
CA SER A 132 -3.26 3.86 11.58
C SER A 132 -4.10 5.12 11.72
N ILE A 133 -5.36 4.99 11.35
CA ILE A 133 -6.41 5.97 11.59
C ILE A 133 -7.52 5.27 12.37
N GLU A 134 -7.77 5.76 13.57
CA GLU A 134 -8.89 5.29 14.39
C GLU A 134 -10.21 5.81 13.84
N GLN A 135 -11.30 5.04 14.05
CA GLN A 135 -12.63 5.44 13.62
C GLN A 135 -13.00 6.82 14.20
N GLY A 136 -13.48 7.72 13.35
CA GLY A 136 -13.85 9.09 13.74
C GLY A 136 -12.68 10.05 13.95
N SER A 137 -11.43 9.58 13.87
CA SER A 137 -10.24 10.42 13.94
C SER A 137 -9.80 10.88 12.55
N SER A 138 -9.16 12.05 12.50
CA SER A 138 -8.43 12.53 11.31
C SER A 138 -6.91 12.43 11.47
N ARG A 139 -6.44 11.86 12.58
CA ARG A 139 -5.01 11.71 12.86
C ARG A 139 -4.48 10.41 12.28
N VAL A 140 -3.42 10.53 11.50
CA VAL A 140 -2.66 9.40 10.97
C VAL A 140 -1.50 9.12 11.91
N HIS A 141 -1.66 8.12 12.77
CA HIS A 141 -0.68 7.75 13.80
C HIS A 141 0.41 6.87 13.20
N CYS A 142 1.68 7.11 13.55
CA CYS A 142 2.79 6.24 13.16
C CYS A 142 3.01 5.16 14.23
N ARG A 143 3.03 3.89 13.85
CA ARG A 143 3.14 2.79 14.82
C ARG A 143 4.55 2.61 15.36
N GLN A 144 5.57 2.83 14.53
CA GLN A 144 6.98 2.76 14.92
C GLN A 144 7.35 3.86 15.93
N PHE A 145 6.62 4.99 15.93
CA PHE A 145 6.85 6.10 16.84
C PHE A 145 5.59 6.38 17.67
N ARG A 146 5.38 5.57 18.71
CA ARG A 146 4.19 5.66 19.58
C ARG A 146 3.93 7.08 20.06
N GLY A 147 2.69 7.53 19.91
CA GLY A 147 2.25 8.88 20.30
C GLY A 147 2.51 9.96 19.24
N MET A 148 3.25 9.65 18.19
CA MET A 148 3.45 10.54 17.05
C MET A 148 2.38 10.32 15.97
N TYR A 149 1.95 11.40 15.35
CA TYR A 149 1.04 11.39 14.21
C TYR A 149 1.53 12.37 13.14
N VAL A 150 1.07 12.20 11.91
CA VAL A 150 1.45 13.08 10.79
C VAL A 150 1.07 14.52 11.11
N ASP A 151 2.06 15.40 11.05
CA ASP A 151 1.86 16.82 11.31
C ASP A 151 1.13 17.48 10.13
N LYS A 152 0.17 18.36 10.41
CA LYS A 152 -0.47 19.17 9.37
C LYS A 152 0.51 20.16 8.75
N VAL A 153 1.49 20.61 9.53
CA VAL A 153 2.58 21.45 9.05
C VAL A 153 3.73 20.53 8.68
N GLN A 154 4.04 20.43 7.38
CA GLN A 154 5.17 19.62 6.87
C GLN A 154 6.46 20.42 6.72
N GLN A 155 6.39 21.74 6.89
CA GLN A 155 7.54 22.64 6.83
C GLN A 155 8.32 22.61 8.15
N ILE A 156 9.64 22.56 8.04
CA ILE A 156 10.57 22.48 9.19
C ILE A 156 11.58 23.64 9.19
N GLY A 157 11.45 24.62 8.28
CA GLY A 157 12.37 25.76 8.17
C GLY A 157 13.77 25.43 7.62
N THR A 158 14.11 24.15 7.45
CA THR A 158 15.36 23.66 6.84
C THR A 158 15.05 22.56 5.82
N LEU A 159 16.09 22.00 5.18
CA LEU A 159 15.99 21.04 4.07
C LEU A 159 15.11 21.60 2.94
N VAL A 160 15.32 22.87 2.61
CA VAL A 160 14.60 23.56 1.53
C VAL A 160 14.92 22.86 0.20
N GLY A 161 13.88 22.55 -0.57
CA GLY A 161 14.01 21.79 -1.81
C GLY A 161 13.98 20.27 -1.63
N PHE A 162 14.21 19.75 -0.43
CA PHE A 162 14.13 18.31 -0.17
C PHE A 162 12.67 17.86 -0.02
N GLN A 163 12.23 16.90 -0.82
CA GLN A 163 10.82 16.48 -0.91
C GLN A 163 10.51 15.19 -0.18
N SER A 164 11.47 14.27 -0.10
CA SER A 164 11.25 12.95 0.49
C SER A 164 11.35 12.98 2.01
N LYS A 165 10.42 13.68 2.65
CA LYS A 165 10.33 13.78 4.10
C LYS A 165 8.89 13.80 4.58
N LEU A 166 8.65 13.23 5.75
CA LEU A 166 7.37 13.30 6.45
C LEU A 166 7.59 13.78 7.87
N THR A 167 6.93 14.87 8.25
CA THR A 167 7.00 15.40 9.61
C THR A 167 5.90 14.78 10.46
N LEU A 168 6.29 14.28 11.62
CA LEU A 168 5.41 13.81 12.66
C LEU A 168 5.43 14.76 13.86
N ARG A 169 4.38 14.72 14.67
CA ARG A 169 4.23 15.51 15.90
C ARG A 169 3.53 14.71 16.99
N ASP A 170 3.89 14.94 18.25
CA ASP A 170 3.20 14.40 19.42
C ASP A 170 2.24 15.42 20.09
N SER A 171 1.54 14.99 21.15
CA SER A 171 0.63 15.85 21.92
C SER A 171 1.33 17.01 22.66
N ASN A 172 2.65 16.92 22.86
CA ASN A 172 3.46 17.97 23.49
C ASN A 172 4.09 18.92 22.45
N ASN A 173 3.64 18.86 21.19
CA ASN A 173 4.19 19.59 20.05
C ASN A 173 5.67 19.27 19.74
N LYS A 174 6.22 18.16 20.23
CA LYS A 174 7.55 17.69 19.78
C LYS A 174 7.41 17.15 18.37
N ARG A 175 8.31 17.59 17.49
CA ARG A 175 8.32 17.22 16.08
C ARG A 175 9.48 16.30 15.76
N MET A 176 9.29 15.43 14.79
CA MET A 176 10.35 14.61 14.21
C MET A 176 10.13 14.45 12.71
N ILE A 177 11.19 14.14 11.99
CA ILE A 177 11.10 13.90 10.55
C ILE A 177 11.50 12.46 10.22
N LEU A 178 10.72 11.87 9.34
CA LEU A 178 11.07 10.63 8.65
C LEU A 178 11.67 11.01 7.32
N VAL A 179 12.83 10.43 7.01
CA VAL A 179 13.55 10.63 5.75
C VAL A 179 13.95 9.25 5.24
N PRO A 180 13.52 8.83 4.04
CA PRO A 180 14.03 7.62 3.42
C PRO A 180 15.52 7.77 3.15
N ASP A 181 16.28 6.72 3.41
CA ASP A 181 17.71 6.62 3.12
C ASP A 181 17.90 5.71 1.91
N GLY A 182 18.17 6.30 0.73
CA GLY A 182 18.41 5.59 -0.51
C GLY A 182 18.90 6.49 -1.64
N ASN A 183 18.71 6.06 -2.88
CA ASN A 183 19.26 6.76 -4.05
C ASN A 183 18.61 8.14 -4.23
N VAL A 184 19.45 9.16 -4.26
CA VAL A 184 19.00 10.55 -4.40
C VAL A 184 18.89 10.93 -5.87
N HIS A 185 17.82 11.64 -6.22
CA HIS A 185 17.69 12.34 -7.49
C HIS A 185 17.51 13.84 -7.22
N TYR A 186 17.93 14.66 -8.16
CA TYR A 186 17.78 16.11 -8.07
C TYR A 186 17.46 16.70 -9.44
N SER A 187 16.72 17.80 -9.41
CA SER A 187 16.39 18.59 -10.61
C SER A 187 16.46 20.07 -10.29
N GLY A 188 16.96 20.85 -11.24
CA GLY A 188 16.94 22.31 -11.16
C GLY A 188 15.55 22.82 -11.54
N ILE A 189 14.97 23.66 -10.68
CA ILE A 189 13.82 24.51 -11.01
C ILE A 189 14.29 25.97 -10.98
N PRO A 190 13.63 26.90 -11.67
CA PRO A 190 14.05 28.31 -11.64
C PRO A 190 14.19 28.83 -10.20
N GLY A 191 15.41 29.21 -9.81
CA GLY A 191 15.72 29.76 -8.48
C GLY A 191 15.95 28.75 -7.35
N HIS A 192 15.72 27.44 -7.55
CA HIS A 192 15.88 26.43 -6.49
C HIS A 192 16.29 25.04 -7.03
N VAL A 193 16.84 24.18 -6.17
CA VAL A 193 17.08 22.77 -6.48
C VAL A 193 16.06 21.93 -5.73
N GLN A 194 15.44 21.00 -6.44
CA GLN A 194 14.56 20.00 -5.86
C GLN A 194 15.36 18.71 -5.69
N VAL A 195 15.28 18.11 -4.50
CA VAL A 195 16.00 16.89 -4.15
C VAL A 195 14.99 15.89 -3.60
N GLY A 196 15.08 14.64 -4.02
CA GLY A 196 14.22 13.56 -3.55
C GLY A 196 14.97 12.25 -3.52
N VAL A 197 14.33 11.25 -2.91
CA VAL A 197 14.81 9.89 -2.86
C VAL A 197 13.95 9.04 -3.79
N VAL A 198 14.58 8.20 -4.60
CA VAL A 198 13.91 7.32 -5.54
C VAL A 198 13.16 6.24 -4.75
N TYR A 199 11.86 6.06 -5.01
CA TYR A 199 11.05 5.04 -4.32
C TYR A 199 11.65 3.64 -4.49
N GLY A 200 11.52 2.82 -3.45
CA GLY A 200 12.00 1.43 -3.45
C GLY A 200 13.52 1.27 -3.42
N SER A 201 14.29 2.36 -3.42
CA SER A 201 15.76 2.30 -3.28
C SER A 201 16.23 2.42 -1.83
N SER A 202 15.30 2.46 -0.88
CA SER A 202 15.57 3.00 0.45
C SER A 202 15.23 2.08 1.60
N THR A 203 15.93 2.28 2.71
CA THR A 203 15.47 1.93 4.06
C THR A 203 15.02 3.20 4.80
N MET A 204 14.42 3.07 5.98
CA MET A 204 13.95 4.24 6.74
C MET A 204 14.97 4.73 7.76
N ALA A 205 15.28 6.03 7.69
CA ALA A 205 15.96 6.75 8.75
C ALA A 205 14.97 7.69 9.47
N ALA A 206 15.11 7.80 10.78
CA ALA A 206 14.32 8.70 11.60
C ALA A 206 15.22 9.70 12.33
N CYS A 207 14.96 10.98 12.11
CA CYS A 207 15.72 12.06 12.72
C CYS A 207 14.79 12.88 13.62
N ARG A 208 15.19 13.06 14.89
CA ARG A 208 14.54 14.03 15.77
C ARG A 208 15.03 15.42 15.39
N VAL A 209 14.09 16.32 15.14
CA VAL A 209 14.42 17.73 14.90
C VAL A 209 14.14 18.48 16.18
N SER A 210 15.20 18.84 16.89
CA SER A 210 15.13 19.76 18.01
C SER A 210 15.34 21.17 17.47
N PHE A 211 14.29 21.99 17.49
CA PHE A 211 14.45 23.43 17.32
C PHE A 211 14.82 24.00 18.68
N ALA A 212 15.92 24.76 18.72
CA ALA A 212 16.28 25.61 19.85
C ALA A 212 15.33 26.81 19.92
#